data_AF-D7FJ36-F1
#
_entry.id   AF-D7FJ36-F1
#
_cell.length_a   1.000
_cell.length_b   1.000
_cell.length_c   1.000
_cell.angle_alpha   90.00
_cell.angle_beta   90.00
_cell.angle_gamma   90.00
#
_symmetry.space_group_name_H-M   'P 1'
#
loop_
_entity.id
_entity.type
_entity.pdbx_description
1 polymer ?
#
loop_
_entity_poly.entity_id
_entity_poly.type
_entity_poly.pdbx_seq_one_letter_code
_entity_poly.pdbx_strand_id
1 'polypeptide(L)'
;MELALTESSSMTTELCELTCAGSYYFSTQYGRECWCGPAGTDYEKHGESTECTYECPGNPDETCGGFYAASVYAYSTVEPTPTFSYVGCFQDDQDRIMELALTDSFSMTMEYVRVAE
;
A
#
# COMPACT_ATOMS: atom_id res chain seq x y z
N MET A 1 13.00 -25.51 15.43
CA MET A 1 14.07 -24.50 15.42
C MET A 1 14.37 -24.29 13.95
N GLU A 2 14.25 -23.13 13.32
CA GLU A 2 14.10 -21.72 13.72
C GLU A 2 12.62 -21.23 13.57
N LEU A 3 12.02 -20.34 14.37
CA LEU A 3 12.35 -18.94 14.70
C LEU A 3 12.40 -18.00 13.49
N ALA A 4 11.25 -17.72 12.87
CA ALA A 4 11.06 -16.48 12.11
C ALA A 4 10.49 -15.43 13.06
N LEU A 5 11.37 -14.61 13.64
CA LEU A 5 10.99 -13.44 14.43
C LEU A 5 10.93 -12.22 13.50
N THR A 6 9.77 -11.53 13.47
CA THR A 6 9.48 -10.13 13.04
C THR A 6 9.10 -9.87 11.56
N GLU A 7 7.93 -10.25 11.03
CA GLU A 7 6.58 -9.63 11.15
C GLU A 7 6.46 -8.08 10.98
N SER A 8 7.49 -7.38 10.54
CA SER A 8 7.42 -5.96 10.08
C SER A 8 8.60 -5.56 9.20
N SER A 9 9.63 -6.42 9.15
CA SER A 9 10.83 -6.24 8.34
C SER A 9 10.72 -6.73 6.89
N SER A 10 9.54 -7.22 6.48
CA SER A 10 9.34 -7.89 5.18
C SER A 10 8.42 -7.14 4.22
N MET A 11 8.02 -5.90 4.53
CA MET A 11 7.10 -5.16 3.68
C MET A 11 7.76 -4.82 2.33
N THR A 12 7.07 -5.10 1.21
CA THR A 12 7.44 -4.74 -0.18
C THR A 12 6.21 -4.26 -0.95
N THR A 13 6.41 -3.57 -2.08
CA THR A 13 5.31 -3.12 -2.93
C THR A 13 4.46 -4.29 -3.46
N GLU A 14 5.08 -5.44 -3.76
CA GLU A 14 4.38 -6.67 -4.16
C GLU A 14 3.53 -7.24 -3.03
N LEU A 15 3.96 -7.10 -1.78
CA LEU A 15 3.13 -7.55 -0.66
C LEU A 15 1.85 -6.71 -0.56
N CYS A 16 1.92 -5.39 -0.79
CA CYS A 16 0.72 -4.55 -0.87
C CYS A 16 -0.14 -4.88 -2.09
N GLU A 17 0.47 -5.18 -3.22
CA GLU A 17 -0.26 -5.63 -4.41
C GLU A 17 -1.07 -6.88 -4.08
N LEU A 18 -0.44 -7.94 -3.58
CA LEU A 18 -1.14 -9.17 -3.23
C LEU A 18 -2.24 -8.94 -2.18
N THR A 19 -2.00 -8.04 -1.22
CA THR A 19 -2.97 -7.66 -0.20
C THR A 19 -4.20 -6.98 -0.79
N CYS A 20 -3.98 -6.05 -1.72
CA CYS A 20 -5.03 -5.25 -2.34
C CYS A 20 -5.55 -5.85 -3.65
N ALA A 21 -5.24 -7.12 -3.93
CA ALA A 21 -5.69 -7.81 -5.13
C ALA A 21 -7.21 -7.70 -5.29
N GLY A 22 -7.68 -7.29 -6.47
CA GLY A 22 -9.09 -7.03 -6.74
C GLY A 22 -9.53 -5.57 -6.52
N SER A 23 -8.64 -4.71 -6.01
CA SER A 23 -8.84 -3.25 -5.98
C SER A 23 -8.47 -2.62 -7.33
N TYR A 24 -8.79 -1.34 -7.50
CA TYR A 24 -8.34 -0.58 -8.69
C TYR A 24 -6.99 0.09 -8.43
N TYR A 25 -6.76 0.49 -7.20
CA TYR A 25 -5.53 1.10 -6.73
C TYR A 25 -5.06 0.42 -5.45
N PHE A 26 -3.75 0.52 -5.22
CA PHE A 26 -3.19 0.33 -3.90
C PHE A 26 -2.14 1.40 -3.64
N SER A 27 -1.79 1.60 -2.38
CA SER A 27 -0.66 2.44 -2.03
C SER A 27 0.07 1.93 -0.81
N THR A 28 1.34 2.30 -0.74
CA THR A 28 2.20 2.09 0.43
C THR A 28 2.38 3.41 1.19
N GLN A 29 2.36 3.34 2.51
CA GLN A 29 2.65 4.48 3.39
C GLN A 29 3.53 4.08 4.58
N TYR A 30 4.26 5.06 5.11
CA TYR A 30 5.03 4.95 6.35
C TYR A 30 6.04 3.78 6.39
N GLY A 31 6.48 3.33 5.21
CA GLY A 31 7.41 2.23 5.01
C GLY A 31 6.81 0.83 5.21
N ARG A 32 5.59 0.72 5.76
CA ARG A 32 5.04 -0.59 6.19
C ARG A 32 3.53 -0.77 6.04
N GLU A 33 2.81 0.27 5.65
CA GLU A 33 1.35 0.26 5.60
C GLU A 33 0.86 0.05 4.17
N CYS A 34 -0.18 -0.77 4.01
CA CYS A 34 -0.88 -0.97 2.75
C CYS A 34 -2.27 -0.36 2.80
N TRP A 35 -2.65 0.29 1.71
CA TRP A 35 -3.93 0.93 1.55
C TRP A 35 -4.54 0.50 0.23
N CYS A 36 -5.83 0.14 0.22
CA CYS A 36 -6.53 -0.30 -0.97
C CYS A 36 -7.55 0.75 -1.42
N GLY A 37 -7.66 0.94 -2.74
CA GLY A 37 -8.56 1.93 -3.35
C GLY A 37 -9.54 1.28 -4.34
N PRO A 38 -10.87 1.44 -4.17
CA PRO A 38 -11.84 0.99 -5.16
C PRO A 38 -11.81 1.84 -6.44
N ALA A 39 -12.66 1.50 -7.41
CA ALA A 39 -12.91 2.39 -8.55
C ALA A 39 -13.40 3.76 -8.05
N GLY A 40 -12.81 4.84 -8.57
CA GLY A 40 -13.18 6.19 -8.18
C GLY A 40 -12.44 6.75 -6.95
N THR A 41 -11.44 6.04 -6.42
CA THR A 41 -10.50 6.62 -5.45
C THR A 41 -9.92 7.94 -5.96
N ASP A 42 -10.11 9.00 -5.19
CA ASP A 42 -9.50 10.32 -5.42
C ASP A 42 -8.15 10.39 -4.71
N TYR A 43 -7.14 9.73 -5.31
CA TYR A 43 -5.78 9.73 -4.77
C TYR A 43 -5.08 11.08 -4.90
N GLU A 44 -5.62 12.02 -5.69
CA GLU A 44 -5.09 13.37 -5.89
C GLU A 44 -5.71 14.40 -4.93
N LYS A 45 -6.64 13.99 -4.07
CA LYS A 45 -7.43 14.84 -3.16
C LYS A 45 -6.61 15.91 -2.42
N HIS A 46 -5.42 15.56 -1.95
CA HIS A 46 -4.53 16.47 -1.22
C HIS A 46 -3.34 16.98 -2.05
N GLY A 47 -3.28 16.63 -3.34
CA GLY A 47 -2.22 17.00 -4.27
C GLY A 47 -1.02 16.05 -4.29
N GLU A 48 -0.09 16.33 -5.21
CA GLU A 48 1.18 15.61 -5.33
C GLU A 48 2.10 15.88 -4.13
N SER A 49 2.94 14.91 -3.79
CA SER A 49 3.96 15.00 -2.76
C SER A 49 5.32 14.55 -3.29
N THR A 50 6.38 15.01 -2.66
CA THR A 50 7.76 14.54 -2.89
C THR A 50 8.28 13.70 -1.72
N GLU A 51 7.47 13.48 -0.69
CA GLU A 51 7.89 12.90 0.58
C GLU A 51 7.77 11.36 0.62
N CYS A 52 7.49 10.71 -0.51
CA CYS A 52 7.60 9.27 -0.66
C CYS A 52 9.08 8.87 -0.73
N THR A 53 9.73 8.82 0.44
CA THR A 53 11.17 8.63 0.57
C THR A 53 11.52 7.45 1.46
N TYR A 54 10.53 6.74 2.00
CA TYR A 54 10.76 5.63 2.92
C TYR A 54 10.99 4.37 2.11
N GLU A 55 12.14 3.76 2.30
CA GLU A 55 12.48 2.47 1.72
C GLU A 55 11.56 1.38 2.29
N CYS A 56 11.20 0.41 1.46
CA CYS A 56 10.50 -0.77 1.94
C CYS A 56 11.47 -1.65 2.75
N PRO A 57 11.12 -2.08 3.98
CA PRO A 57 12.03 -2.86 4.82
C PRO A 57 12.35 -4.26 4.25
N GLY A 58 11.42 -4.84 3.49
CA GLY A 58 11.61 -6.13 2.81
C GLY A 58 12.37 -6.03 1.49
N ASN A 59 12.41 -4.84 0.88
CA ASN A 59 13.21 -4.55 -0.31
C ASN A 59 13.63 -3.06 -0.34
N PRO A 60 14.85 -2.71 0.09
CA PRO A 60 15.26 -1.30 0.19
C PRO A 60 15.44 -0.61 -1.17
N ASP A 61 15.44 -1.37 -2.27
CA ASP A 61 15.45 -0.79 -3.63
C ASP A 61 14.05 -0.25 -4.04
N GLU A 62 13.02 -0.48 -3.22
CA GLU A 62 11.65 -0.02 -3.42
C GLU A 62 11.26 1.11 -2.47
N THR A 63 10.31 1.94 -2.90
CA THR A 63 9.74 3.02 -2.09
C THR A 63 8.36 2.63 -1.54
N CYS A 64 8.23 2.70 -0.23
CA CYS A 64 7.01 2.38 0.54
C CYS A 64 6.36 3.63 1.17
N GLY A 65 6.27 4.72 0.40
CA GLY A 65 5.62 5.97 0.80
C GLY A 65 6.45 6.83 1.77
N GLY A 66 5.77 7.55 2.66
CA GLY A 66 6.34 8.44 3.67
C GLY A 66 5.37 8.63 4.84
N PHE A 67 5.66 9.54 5.77
CA PHE A 67 4.83 9.73 6.98
C PHE A 67 3.37 10.12 6.67
N TYR A 68 3.19 11.03 5.71
CA TYR A 68 1.90 11.46 5.18
C TYR A 68 1.97 11.57 3.64
N ALA A 69 2.67 10.61 3.04
CA ALA A 69 2.84 10.55 1.60
C ALA A 69 2.62 9.11 1.14
N ALA A 70 1.71 8.93 0.18
CA ALA A 70 1.32 7.65 -0.36
C ALA A 70 1.99 7.45 -1.72
N SER A 71 2.72 6.35 -1.88
CA SER A 71 3.15 5.88 -3.20
C SER A 71 2.01 5.07 -3.80
N VAL A 72 1.35 5.63 -4.82
CA VAL A 72 0.12 5.08 -5.40
C VAL A 72 0.44 4.27 -6.65
N TYR A 73 -0.23 3.14 -6.77
CA TYR A 73 -0.12 2.20 -7.86
C TYR A 73 -1.51 1.87 -8.41
N ALA A 74 -1.60 1.67 -9.72
CA ALA A 74 -2.83 1.28 -10.41
C ALA A 74 -2.67 -0.09 -11.06
N TYR A 75 -3.70 -0.94 -10.93
CA TYR A 75 -3.75 -2.22 -11.63
C TYR A 75 -4.01 -2.03 -13.12
N SER A 76 -3.24 -2.73 -13.94
CA SER A 76 -3.44 -2.83 -15.39
C SER A 76 -4.42 -3.94 -15.70
N THR A 77 -5.43 -3.65 -16.52
CA THR A 77 -6.47 -4.61 -16.94
C THR A 77 -6.17 -5.25 -18.32
N VAL A 78 -4.95 -5.09 -18.83
CA VAL A 78 -4.64 -5.29 -20.26
C VAL A 78 -4.01 -6.66 -20.57
N GLU A 79 -3.61 -7.47 -19.58
CA GLU A 79 -2.85 -8.72 -19.78
C GLU A 79 -3.50 -9.92 -19.06
N PRO A 80 -3.24 -11.18 -19.46
CA PRO A 80 -3.77 -12.38 -18.77
C PRO A 80 -3.28 -12.52 -17.32
N THR A 81 -2.22 -11.79 -16.97
CA THR A 81 -1.68 -11.65 -15.62
C THR A 81 -1.92 -10.22 -15.13
N PRO A 82 -2.53 -10.01 -13.95
CA PRO A 82 -2.61 -8.69 -13.36
C PRO A 82 -1.19 -8.17 -13.11
N THR A 83 -0.94 -6.95 -13.57
CA THR A 83 0.27 -6.20 -13.27
C THR A 83 -0.13 -4.84 -12.72
N PHE A 84 0.75 -4.18 -11.99
CA PHE A 84 0.53 -2.83 -11.52
C PHE A 84 1.56 -1.86 -12.11
N SER A 85 1.23 -0.57 -12.05
CA SER A 85 2.10 0.51 -12.48
C SER A 85 2.12 1.61 -11.44
N TYR A 86 3.29 2.21 -11.20
CA TYR A 86 3.42 3.37 -10.32
C TYR A 86 2.75 4.59 -10.95
N VAL A 87 1.81 5.18 -10.22
CA VAL A 87 1.07 6.37 -10.63
C VAL A 87 1.80 7.63 -10.19
N GLY A 88 2.22 7.67 -8.93
CA GLY A 88 2.87 8.85 -8.36
C GLY A 88 2.91 8.85 -6.85
N CYS A 89 3.48 9.94 -6.31
CA CYS A 89 3.52 10.21 -4.89
C CYS A 89 2.50 11.29 -4.56
N PHE A 90 1.61 11.02 -3.61
CA PHE A 90 0.50 11.92 -3.26
C PHE A 90 0.48 12.18 -1.76
N GLN A 91 0.05 13.39 -1.41
CA GLN A 91 -0.12 13.77 -0.01
C GLN A 91 -1.28 12.97 0.60
N ASP A 92 -1.10 12.57 1.85
CA ASP A 92 -2.16 11.98 2.67
C ASP A 92 -2.29 12.75 3.99
N ASP A 93 -3.38 12.57 4.71
CA ASP A 93 -3.62 13.20 6.02
C ASP A 93 -4.70 12.40 6.79
N GLN A 94 -5.20 12.93 7.91
CA GLN A 94 -6.31 12.39 8.69
C GLN A 94 -7.57 12.13 7.85
N ASP A 95 -7.77 12.91 6.79
CA ASP A 95 -8.84 12.70 5.80
C ASP A 95 -8.33 11.84 4.64
N ARG A 96 -8.04 10.57 4.96
CA ARG A 96 -7.27 9.61 4.15
C ARG A 96 -7.70 9.53 2.68
N ILE A 97 -6.73 9.33 1.78
CA ILE A 97 -7.00 9.13 0.34
C ILE A 97 -7.46 7.70 -0.01
N MET A 98 -7.15 6.70 0.83
CA MET A 98 -7.50 5.29 0.63
C MET A 98 -7.90 4.64 1.96
N GLU A 99 -8.45 3.42 1.90
CA GLU A 99 -8.78 2.64 3.09
C GLU A 99 -7.59 1.78 3.54
N LEU A 100 -7.32 1.77 4.84
CA LEU A 100 -6.20 1.04 5.41
C LEU A 100 -6.47 -0.46 5.35
N ALA A 101 -5.60 -1.18 4.65
CA ALA A 101 -5.71 -2.61 4.47
C ALA A 101 -4.79 -3.40 5.41
N LEU A 102 -3.57 -2.90 5.64
CA LEU A 102 -2.61 -3.48 6.57
C LEU A 102 -1.73 -2.40 7.22
N THR A 103 -1.46 -2.53 8.51
CA THR A 103 -0.54 -1.65 9.26
C THR A 103 0.72 -2.34 9.78
N ASP A 104 0.64 -3.66 10.04
CA ASP A 104 1.72 -4.53 10.49
C ASP A 104 1.22 -5.99 10.53
N SER A 105 2.08 -7.00 10.35
CA SER A 105 1.62 -8.41 10.33
C SER A 105 1.20 -8.97 11.71
N PHE A 106 1.36 -8.22 12.81
CA PHE A 106 0.68 -8.55 14.07
C PHE A 106 -0.86 -8.46 14.00
N SER A 107 -1.41 -7.83 12.95
CA SER A 107 -2.85 -7.81 12.64
C SER A 107 -3.34 -9.03 11.83
N MET A 108 -2.49 -10.05 11.63
CA MET A 108 -2.84 -11.35 11.02
C MET A 108 -3.80 -12.22 11.87
N THR A 109 -4.58 -11.65 12.78
CA THR A 109 -5.75 -12.30 13.37
C THR A 109 -7.00 -11.52 13.02
N MET A 110 -7.37 -11.53 11.75
CA MET A 110 -8.78 -11.61 11.33
C MET A 110 -9.75 -10.59 11.99
N GLU A 111 -9.39 -9.31 12.11
CA GLU A 111 -10.36 -8.31 12.60
C GLU A 111 -10.49 -7.01 11.78
N TYR A 112 -9.78 -6.85 10.66
CA TYR A 112 -9.99 -5.69 9.78
C TYR A 112 -9.99 -5.96 8.27
N VAL A 113 -10.35 -7.18 7.83
CA VAL A 113 -10.92 -7.34 6.49
C VAL A 113 -12.43 -7.18 6.62
N ARG A 114 -12.91 -5.93 6.55
CA ARG A 114 -14.33 -5.64 6.28
C ARG A 114 -14.47 -4.71 5.09
N VAL A 115 -13.88 -5.09 3.96
CA VAL A 115 -14.32 -4.55 2.67
C VAL A 115 -15.49 -5.40 2.19
N ALA A 116 -16.72 -5.01 2.55
CA ALA A 116 -17.97 -5.25 1.83
C ALA A 116 -19.17 -4.83 2.70
N GLU A 117 -19.75 -3.66 2.44
CA GLU A 117 -21.11 -3.47 1.89
C GLU A 117 -21.18 -2.15 1.12
#